data_AF-A0A935BBX1-F1
#
_entry.id   AF-A0A935BBX1-F1
#
_cell.length_a   1.000
_cell.length_b   1.000
_cell.length_c   1.000
_cell.angle_alpha   90.00
_cell.angle_beta   90.00
_cell.angle_gamma   90.00
#
_symmetry.space_group_name_H-M   'P 1'
#
loop_
_entity.id
_entity.type
_entity.pdbx_description
1 polymer ?
#
loop_
_entity_poly.entity_id
_entity_poly.type
_entity_poly.pdbx_seq_one_letter_code
_entity_poly.pdbx_strand_id
1 'polypeptide(L)'
;MARNLKSPVTKSITKRLQIVVLVLGCVAFGYAFTMLPEPALIAEPAAAESDIAETSEAEPQIDYSRFTHSNNAHTQLPCLLCHQRDDNSSRLKLPGKSDHLPCAGCHVAQFADSSSKMCTICHTNPQTGAMKGFPAIRSFNIKFTHSRHTRQTNCATCHKPTARGAALSVPKGSSAHTTCFQCHTQRTPIGSCDTCHSPGRPVRGSEWGKAFSLNFSHREHSGKGNTNCATCHTVLAGGARGRQVTSPVAAMHFPPGRGMNCASCHNTKRAFGPPDFASCKRCHEGKNFKY
;
A
#
# COMPACT_ATOMS: atom_id res chain seq x y z
N MET A 1 19.32 -57.96 29.30
CA MET A 1 20.14 -57.37 30.38
C MET A 1 21.29 -56.60 29.75
N ALA A 2 21.29 -55.28 29.82
CA ALA A 2 22.47 -54.44 29.60
C ALA A 2 22.22 -53.08 30.28
N ARG A 3 22.92 -52.84 31.39
CA ARG A 3 22.89 -51.59 32.18
C ARG A 3 23.79 -50.57 31.49
N ASN A 4 23.28 -49.38 31.19
CA ASN A 4 24.07 -48.26 30.69
C ASN A 4 24.32 -47.26 31.84
N LEU A 5 25.58 -47.14 32.25
CA LEU A 5 26.06 -46.26 33.31
C LEU A 5 26.13 -44.81 32.81
N LYS A 6 25.51 -43.87 33.54
CA LYS A 6 25.70 -42.42 33.37
C LYS A 6 27.01 -42.00 34.03
N SER A 7 27.88 -41.33 33.26
CA SER A 7 29.07 -40.62 33.76
C SER A 7 28.71 -39.22 34.33
N PRO A 8 29.41 -38.73 35.36
CA PRO A 8 29.11 -37.46 36.01
C PRO A 8 29.69 -36.26 35.23
N VAL A 9 28.90 -35.19 35.14
CA VAL A 9 29.25 -33.93 34.47
C VAL A 9 30.12 -33.07 35.39
N THR A 10 31.41 -32.99 35.11
CA THR A 10 32.32 -32.02 35.73
C THR A 10 32.05 -30.62 35.15
N LYS A 11 31.33 -29.78 35.90
CA LYS A 11 31.11 -28.37 35.52
C LYS A 11 32.44 -27.61 35.60
N SER A 12 32.95 -27.22 34.43
CA SER A 12 34.21 -26.50 34.24
C SER A 12 34.29 -25.21 35.08
N ILE A 13 35.37 -25.12 35.85
CA ILE A 13 35.79 -23.97 36.68
C ILE A 13 35.84 -22.66 35.87
N THR A 14 36.01 -22.73 34.55
CA THR A 14 36.06 -21.56 33.65
C THR A 14 34.76 -20.74 33.61
N LYS A 15 33.59 -21.37 33.76
CA LYS A 15 32.30 -20.64 33.78
C LYS A 15 32.09 -19.82 35.05
N ARG A 16 32.62 -20.28 36.19
CA ARG A 16 32.52 -19.55 37.46
C ARG A 16 33.40 -18.31 37.46
N LEU A 17 34.60 -18.40 36.87
CA LEU A 17 35.51 -17.26 36.73
C LEU A 17 34.95 -16.17 35.81
N GLN A 18 34.32 -16.55 34.69
CA GLN A 18 33.69 -15.61 33.76
C GLN A 18 32.55 -14.81 34.39
N ILE A 19 31.74 -15.42 35.27
CA ILE A 19 30.65 -14.73 35.96
C ILE A 19 31.20 -13.73 36.97
N VAL A 20 32.25 -14.10 37.73
CA VAL A 20 32.87 -13.19 38.72
C VAL A 20 33.49 -11.96 38.06
N VAL A 21 34.17 -12.14 36.91
CA VAL A 21 34.75 -11.00 36.15
C VAL A 21 33.65 -10.07 35.62
N LEU A 22 32.54 -10.61 35.12
CA LEU A 22 31.41 -9.80 34.66
C LEU A 22 30.77 -8.98 35.79
N VAL A 23 30.55 -9.59 36.96
CA VAL A 23 29.96 -8.88 38.11
C VAL A 23 30.89 -7.79 38.63
N LEU A 24 32.20 -8.06 38.75
CA LEU A 24 33.17 -7.03 39.17
C LEU A 24 33.29 -5.89 38.17
N GLY A 25 33.22 -6.19 36.86
CA GLY A 25 33.21 -5.16 35.80
C GLY A 25 31.99 -4.23 35.88
N CYS A 26 30.79 -4.78 36.13
CA CYS A 26 29.58 -3.97 36.28
C CYS A 26 29.61 -3.07 37.52
N VAL A 27 30.17 -3.55 38.63
CA VAL A 27 30.29 -2.75 39.87
C VAL A 27 31.32 -1.62 39.70
N ALA A 28 32.45 -1.89 39.05
CA ALA A 28 33.46 -0.87 38.78
C ALA A 28 32.94 0.22 37.82
N PHE A 29 32.15 -0.15 36.80
CA PHE A 29 31.56 0.80 35.86
C PHE A 29 30.47 1.68 36.50
N GLY A 30 29.68 1.11 37.43
CA GLY A 30 28.70 1.87 38.21
C GLY A 30 29.34 2.91 39.13
N TYR A 31 30.50 2.59 39.73
CA TYR A 31 31.21 3.50 40.64
C TYR A 31 31.92 4.65 39.92
N ALA A 32 32.35 4.44 38.67
CA ALA A 32 32.96 5.48 37.85
C ALA A 32 31.95 6.56 37.41
N PHE A 33 30.66 6.21 37.29
CA PHE A 33 29.63 7.16 36.84
C PHE A 33 29.17 8.13 37.95
N THR A 34 29.36 7.78 39.23
CA THR A 34 28.99 8.63 40.38
C THR A 34 30.09 9.62 40.80
N MET A 35 31.25 9.60 40.15
CA MET A 35 32.42 10.43 40.49
C MET A 35 32.74 11.49 39.41
N LEU A 36 31.87 11.67 38.41
CA LEU A 36 32.02 12.76 37.45
C LEU A 36 31.53 14.08 38.10
N PRO A 37 32.39 15.12 38.18
CA PRO A 37 31.99 16.41 38.72
C PRO A 37 30.97 17.09 37.79
N GLU A 38 29.95 17.71 38.39
CA GLU A 38 28.98 18.54 37.67
C GLU A 38 29.69 19.63 36.85
N PRO A 39 29.30 19.86 35.58
CA PRO A 39 29.78 21.02 34.86
C PRO A 39 29.27 22.28 35.57
N ALA A 40 30.20 23.15 35.95
CA ALA A 40 29.89 24.44 36.55
C ALA A 40 28.93 25.22 35.65
N LEU A 41 27.76 25.57 36.19
CA LEU A 41 26.81 26.51 35.61
C LEU A 41 27.52 27.86 35.45
N ILE A 42 27.84 28.22 34.21
CA ILE A 42 28.23 29.58 33.85
C ILE A 42 26.97 30.43 34.00
N ALA A 43 26.97 31.31 34.99
CA ALA A 43 25.94 32.33 35.13
C ALA A 43 26.05 33.32 33.97
N GLU A 44 25.00 33.37 33.16
CA GLU A 44 24.81 34.37 32.10
C GLU A 44 24.59 35.75 32.73
N PRO A 45 25.17 36.84 32.19
CA PRO A 45 24.92 38.17 32.73
C PRO A 45 23.46 38.57 32.50
N ALA A 46 22.83 39.14 33.52
CA ALA A 46 21.48 39.67 33.48
C ALA A 46 21.33 40.66 32.30
N ALA A 47 20.62 40.23 31.26
CA ALA A 47 20.14 41.11 30.22
C ALA A 47 19.07 42.03 30.84
N ALA A 48 19.24 43.32 30.60
CA ALA A 48 18.30 44.36 30.99
C ALA A 48 16.87 44.03 30.51
N GLU A 49 15.90 44.22 31.39
CA GLU A 49 14.47 44.26 31.06
C GLU A 49 14.24 45.31 29.98
N SER A 50 14.06 44.83 28.75
CA SER A 50 13.38 45.61 27.71
C SER A 50 11.94 45.11 27.66
N ASP A 51 11.02 46.00 28.03
CA ASP A 51 9.59 45.86 27.80
C ASP A 51 9.32 45.64 26.31
N ILE A 52 9.30 44.37 25.89
CA ILE A 52 8.74 43.99 24.60
C ILE A 52 7.28 43.68 24.92
N ALA A 53 6.43 44.65 24.60
CA ALA A 53 4.99 44.45 24.51
C ALA A 53 4.73 43.21 23.65
N GLU A 54 4.31 42.14 24.31
CA GLU A 54 3.90 40.88 23.71
C GLU A 54 2.62 41.16 22.91
N THR A 55 2.78 41.57 21.66
CA THR A 55 1.75 41.36 20.67
C THR A 55 1.60 39.86 20.53
N SER A 56 0.63 39.30 21.26
CA SER A 56 0.18 37.94 21.04
C SER A 56 -0.34 37.86 19.61
N GLU A 57 0.51 37.42 18.69
CA GLU A 57 0.07 36.95 17.40
C GLU A 57 -0.90 35.81 17.68
N ALA A 58 -2.19 36.07 17.44
CA ALA A 58 -3.24 35.09 17.64
C ALA A 58 -2.85 33.82 16.88
N GLU A 59 -2.59 32.74 17.62
CA GLU A 59 -2.34 31.43 17.03
C GLU A 59 -3.44 31.15 16.02
N PRO A 60 -3.11 30.64 14.82
CA PRO A 60 -4.13 30.29 13.85
C PRO A 60 -5.08 29.32 14.53
N GLN A 61 -6.35 29.73 14.69
CA GLN A 61 -7.38 28.92 15.33
C GLN A 61 -7.56 27.63 14.52
N ILE A 62 -6.91 26.55 14.95
CA ILE A 62 -6.97 25.24 14.29
C ILE A 62 -8.36 24.65 14.55
N ASP A 63 -9.11 24.43 13.47
CA ASP A 63 -10.43 23.79 13.54
C ASP A 63 -10.31 22.29 13.83
N TYR A 64 -10.56 21.89 15.08
CA TYR A 64 -10.58 20.50 15.52
C TYR A 64 -11.88 19.75 15.23
N SER A 65 -12.85 20.36 14.53
CA SER A 65 -14.11 19.67 14.18
C SER A 65 -13.96 18.65 13.05
N ARG A 66 -12.85 18.71 12.29
CA ARG A 66 -12.60 17.83 11.13
C ARG A 66 -11.16 17.36 11.07
N PHE A 67 -10.99 16.05 10.94
CA PHE A 67 -9.69 15.48 10.64
C PHE A 67 -9.32 15.67 9.15
N THR A 68 -8.06 16.05 8.89
CA THR A 68 -7.51 16.15 7.54
C THR A 68 -6.17 15.44 7.44
N HIS A 69 -5.97 14.66 6.37
CA HIS A 69 -4.67 14.05 6.04
C HIS A 69 -3.71 15.01 5.34
N SER A 70 -4.20 16.18 4.91
CA SER A 70 -3.50 17.09 4.00
C SER A 70 -2.77 18.24 4.70
N ASN A 71 -2.90 18.36 6.03
CA ASN A 71 -2.14 19.37 6.76
C ASN A 71 -0.66 18.96 6.86
N ASN A 72 0.22 19.96 6.99
CA ASN A 72 1.67 19.73 6.94
C ASN A 72 2.13 18.74 8.02
N ALA A 73 1.63 18.87 9.26
CA ALA A 73 1.99 18.00 10.37
C ALA A 73 1.64 16.52 10.10
N HIS A 74 0.41 16.24 9.66
CA HIS A 74 -0.06 14.88 9.38
C HIS A 74 0.56 14.29 8.13
N THR A 75 0.86 15.10 7.09
CA THR A 75 1.49 14.57 5.86
C THR A 75 2.90 14.03 6.07
N GLN A 76 3.58 14.46 7.14
CA GLN A 76 4.93 14.02 7.47
C GLN A 76 4.95 12.77 8.36
N LEU A 77 3.82 12.41 8.97
CA LEU A 77 3.73 11.26 9.86
C LEU A 77 3.58 9.95 9.05
N PRO A 78 4.26 8.85 9.48
CA PRO A 78 4.04 7.54 8.89
C PRO A 78 2.58 7.12 9.04
N CYS A 79 1.97 6.61 7.97
CA CYS A 79 0.55 6.23 8.00
C CYS A 79 0.24 5.18 9.07
N LEU A 80 1.18 4.27 9.32
CA LEU A 80 1.07 3.19 10.31
C LEU A 80 1.06 3.68 11.76
N LEU A 81 1.43 4.94 12.03
CA LEU A 81 1.32 5.53 13.37
C LEU A 81 -0.14 5.52 13.85
N CYS A 82 -1.06 5.83 12.94
CA CYS A 82 -2.50 5.87 13.23
C CYS A 82 -3.22 4.64 12.66
N HIS A 83 -2.91 4.24 11.43
CA HIS A 83 -3.55 3.12 10.75
C HIS A 83 -2.77 1.81 10.93
N GLN A 84 -2.71 1.33 12.18
CA GLN A 84 -2.11 0.04 12.48
C GLN A 84 -2.92 -1.10 11.84
N ARG A 85 -2.20 -2.10 11.32
CA ARG A 85 -2.78 -3.32 10.76
C ARG A 85 -2.33 -4.52 11.57
N ASP A 86 -3.22 -4.95 12.45
CA ASP A 86 -3.00 -6.13 13.28
C ASP A 86 -3.34 -7.43 12.54
N ASP A 87 -4.08 -7.33 11.42
CA ASP A 87 -4.53 -8.46 10.63
C ASP A 87 -4.59 -8.14 9.11
N ASN A 88 -5.02 -9.14 8.33
CA ASN A 88 -5.24 -9.03 6.89
C ASN A 88 -6.67 -8.63 6.52
N SER A 89 -7.44 -8.04 7.44
CA SER A 89 -8.80 -7.60 7.17
C SER A 89 -8.84 -6.52 6.10
N SER A 90 -9.80 -6.64 5.18
CA SER A 90 -10.12 -5.60 4.20
C SER A 90 -10.95 -4.46 4.80
N ARG A 91 -11.35 -4.54 6.07
CA ARG A 91 -12.11 -3.48 6.75
C ARG A 91 -11.17 -2.60 7.55
N LEU A 92 -11.07 -1.34 7.13
CA LEU A 92 -10.41 -0.30 7.91
C LEU A 92 -11.31 0.12 9.08
N LYS A 93 -10.67 0.41 10.22
CA LYS A 93 -11.32 0.85 11.45
C LYS A 93 -10.76 2.21 11.83
N LEU A 94 -11.49 2.94 12.68
CA LEU A 94 -10.99 4.20 13.22
C LEU A 94 -9.71 3.93 14.02
N PRO A 95 -8.70 4.81 13.89
CA PRO A 95 -7.47 4.70 14.67
C PRO A 95 -7.75 4.97 16.15
N GLY A 96 -6.94 4.38 17.04
CA GLY A 96 -6.94 4.71 18.46
C GLY A 96 -7.59 3.72 19.42
N LYS A 97 -8.20 2.63 18.91
CA LYS A 97 -8.83 1.58 19.75
C LYS A 97 -9.62 2.22 20.91
N SER A 98 -9.44 1.77 22.14
CA SER A 98 -10.15 2.32 23.32
C SER A 98 -9.47 3.53 23.97
N ASP A 99 -8.20 3.80 23.65
CA ASP A 99 -7.35 4.72 24.44
C ASP A 99 -6.93 5.98 23.68
N HIS A 100 -7.42 6.18 22.45
CA HIS A 100 -7.13 7.33 21.59
C HIS A 100 -5.65 7.60 21.30
N LEU A 101 -4.76 6.67 21.63
CA LEU A 101 -3.30 6.87 21.68
C LEU A 101 -2.68 7.56 20.43
N PRO A 102 -3.04 7.19 19.18
CA PRO A 102 -2.49 7.83 17.99
C PRO A 102 -2.80 9.32 17.87
N CYS A 103 -3.85 9.79 18.52
CA CYS A 103 -4.24 11.19 18.52
C CYS A 103 -3.80 11.86 19.83
N ALA A 104 -4.04 11.19 20.97
CA ALA A 104 -3.77 11.72 22.31
C ALA A 104 -2.28 11.96 22.57
N GLY A 105 -1.38 11.21 21.90
CA GLY A 105 0.05 11.42 22.04
C GLY A 105 0.56 12.79 21.58
N CYS A 106 -0.17 13.47 20.68
CA CYS A 106 0.20 14.82 20.21
C CYS A 106 -0.85 15.88 20.58
N HIS A 107 -2.13 15.51 20.62
CA HIS A 107 -3.24 16.41 20.92
C HIS A 107 -3.65 16.39 22.40
N VAL A 108 -2.67 16.43 23.31
CA VAL A 108 -2.89 16.27 24.76
C VAL A 108 -3.89 17.30 25.29
N ALA A 109 -3.75 18.57 24.91
CA ALA A 109 -4.63 19.65 25.36
C ALA A 109 -6.09 19.42 24.92
N GLN A 110 -6.31 18.98 23.68
CA GLN A 110 -7.65 18.73 23.15
C GLN A 110 -8.30 17.48 23.74
N PHE A 111 -7.52 16.54 24.28
CA PHE A 111 -8.04 15.38 25.02
C PHE A 111 -8.26 15.67 26.52
N ALA A 112 -7.55 16.65 27.08
CA ALA A 112 -7.79 17.11 28.45
C ALA A 112 -9.12 17.89 28.57
N ASP A 113 -9.55 18.54 27.49
CA ASP A 113 -10.82 19.27 27.43
C ASP A 113 -11.97 18.40 26.87
N SER A 114 -12.89 18.00 27.75
CA SER A 114 -14.10 17.23 27.39
C SER A 114 -15.05 17.96 26.43
N SER A 115 -14.95 19.30 26.31
CA SER A 115 -15.76 20.12 25.41
C SER A 115 -15.18 20.24 24.00
N SER A 116 -13.95 19.75 23.79
CA SER A 116 -13.23 19.80 22.54
C SER A 116 -14.04 19.21 21.38
N LYS A 117 -14.10 19.95 20.27
CA LYS A 117 -14.74 19.48 19.04
C LYS A 117 -14.03 18.28 18.43
N MET A 118 -12.80 17.98 18.85
CA MET A 118 -12.03 16.82 18.38
C MET A 118 -12.73 15.50 18.67
N CYS A 119 -13.46 15.40 19.79
CA CYS A 119 -14.23 14.20 20.14
C CYS A 119 -15.27 13.86 19.06
N THR A 120 -15.80 14.90 18.38
CA THR A 120 -16.81 14.72 17.32
C THR A 120 -16.22 14.20 16.01
N ILE A 121 -14.89 14.10 15.87
CA ILE A 121 -14.25 13.46 14.70
C ILE A 121 -14.66 11.99 14.63
N CYS A 122 -14.63 11.29 15.78
CA CYS A 122 -14.90 9.86 15.88
C CYS A 122 -16.27 9.56 16.50
N HIS A 123 -16.75 10.36 17.46
CA HIS A 123 -17.98 10.07 18.17
C HIS A 123 -19.20 10.77 17.56
N THR A 124 -20.33 10.06 17.53
CA THR A 124 -21.65 10.71 17.35
C THR A 124 -22.10 11.38 18.64
N ASN A 125 -21.76 10.77 19.79
CA ASN A 125 -21.92 11.37 21.10
C ASN A 125 -20.70 11.00 21.99
N PRO A 126 -19.83 11.97 22.31
CA PRO A 126 -18.66 11.74 23.16
C PRO A 126 -19.00 11.23 24.56
N GLN A 127 -20.13 11.65 25.13
CA GLN A 127 -20.51 11.32 26.51
C GLN A 127 -20.92 9.86 26.69
N THR A 128 -21.51 9.26 25.64
CA THR A 128 -21.93 7.85 25.66
C THR A 128 -20.88 6.92 25.05
N GLY A 129 -19.80 7.46 24.49
CA GLY A 129 -18.80 6.70 23.73
C GLY A 129 -19.31 6.20 22.36
N ALA A 130 -20.51 6.58 21.93
CA ALA A 130 -21.06 6.14 20.64
C ALA A 130 -20.19 6.63 19.47
N MET A 131 -19.67 5.69 18.67
CA MET A 131 -18.77 5.98 17.56
C MET A 131 -19.50 6.05 16.22
N LYS A 132 -19.00 6.91 15.34
CA LYS A 132 -19.32 6.93 13.92
C LYS A 132 -18.76 5.67 13.25
N GLY A 133 -19.46 5.20 12.22
CA GLY A 133 -18.89 4.21 11.32
C GLY A 133 -17.67 4.78 10.60
N PHE A 134 -16.72 3.92 10.25
CA PHE A 134 -15.56 4.34 9.46
C PHE A 134 -16.05 4.95 8.13
N PRO A 135 -15.62 6.17 7.75
CA PRO A 135 -16.07 6.80 6.53
C PRO A 135 -15.83 5.90 5.31
N ALA A 136 -16.78 5.88 4.37
CA ALA A 136 -16.60 5.19 3.10
C ALA A 136 -15.48 5.89 2.30
N ILE A 137 -14.27 5.38 2.45
CA ILE A 137 -13.10 5.85 1.70
C ILE A 137 -13.23 5.43 0.26
N ARG A 138 -13.25 6.44 -0.62
CA ARG A 138 -12.83 6.26 -2.00
C ARG A 138 -11.30 6.24 -1.94
N SER A 139 -10.69 5.10 -2.25
CA SER A 139 -9.23 4.92 -2.20
C SER A 139 -8.50 6.15 -2.74
N PHE A 140 -7.68 6.81 -1.92
CA PHE A 140 -6.80 7.88 -2.40
C PHE A 140 -5.65 7.24 -3.21
N ASN A 141 -5.19 7.99 -4.20
CA ASN A 141 -4.44 7.54 -5.38
C ASN A 141 -3.47 6.37 -5.13
N ILE A 142 -3.78 5.17 -5.66
CA ILE A 142 -2.86 4.04 -5.68
C ILE A 142 -1.81 4.18 -6.78
N LYS A 143 -0.55 4.06 -6.40
CA LYS A 143 0.64 3.87 -7.22
C LYS A 143 0.86 2.36 -7.38
N PHE A 144 0.82 1.89 -8.62
CA PHE A 144 1.16 0.52 -8.96
C PHE A 144 1.94 0.53 -10.27
N THR A 145 3.03 -0.24 -10.32
CA THR A 145 3.95 -0.29 -11.47
C THR A 145 4.08 -1.72 -11.97
N HIS A 146 3.51 -2.00 -13.14
CA HIS A 146 3.54 -3.35 -13.75
C HIS A 146 4.97 -3.85 -13.95
N SER A 147 5.89 -3.02 -14.46
CA SER A 147 7.27 -3.43 -14.78
C SER A 147 8.08 -3.93 -13.58
N ARG A 148 7.70 -3.57 -12.35
CA ARG A 148 8.30 -4.08 -11.12
C ARG A 148 7.73 -5.45 -10.74
N HIS A 149 6.42 -5.63 -10.89
CA HIS A 149 5.73 -6.84 -10.48
C HIS A 149 5.85 -7.97 -11.49
N THR A 150 5.80 -7.67 -12.80
CA THR A 150 5.87 -8.72 -13.84
C THR A 150 7.22 -9.44 -13.93
N ARG A 151 8.22 -9.01 -13.16
CA ARG A 151 9.49 -9.73 -12.98
C ARG A 151 9.39 -10.93 -12.03
N GLN A 152 8.39 -10.92 -11.15
CA GLN A 152 8.23 -11.89 -10.07
C GLN A 152 6.86 -12.60 -10.12
N THR A 153 5.91 -12.07 -10.88
CA THR A 153 4.56 -12.65 -11.03
C THR A 153 4.05 -12.52 -12.47
N ASN A 154 2.96 -13.21 -12.76
CA ASN A 154 2.28 -13.19 -14.06
C ASN A 154 0.98 -12.39 -14.00
N CYS A 155 0.47 -11.98 -15.17
CA CYS A 155 -0.75 -11.17 -15.27
C CYS A 155 -1.97 -11.85 -14.64
N ALA A 156 -2.10 -13.17 -14.83
CA ALA A 156 -3.23 -13.97 -14.36
C ALA A 156 -3.30 -14.11 -12.83
N THR A 157 -2.21 -13.80 -12.12
CA THR A 157 -2.18 -13.80 -10.65
C THR A 157 -3.09 -12.70 -10.10
N CYS A 158 -3.14 -11.54 -10.76
CA CYS A 158 -3.95 -10.40 -10.32
C CYS A 158 -5.21 -10.21 -11.18
N HIS A 159 -5.15 -10.55 -12.47
CA HIS A 159 -6.24 -10.35 -13.42
C HIS A 159 -7.03 -11.62 -13.67
N LYS A 160 -8.36 -11.50 -13.69
CA LYS A 160 -9.25 -12.61 -14.06
C LYS A 160 -10.08 -12.26 -15.28
N PRO A 161 -10.31 -13.21 -16.21
CA PRO A 161 -11.26 -13.02 -17.31
C PRO A 161 -12.68 -12.75 -16.80
N THR A 162 -13.35 -11.80 -17.41
CA THR A 162 -14.74 -11.41 -17.14
C THR A 162 -15.50 -11.18 -18.43
N ALA A 163 -16.81 -10.88 -18.35
CA ALA A 163 -17.64 -10.60 -19.51
C ALA A 163 -17.52 -11.69 -20.60
N ARG A 164 -17.72 -12.95 -20.21
CA ARG A 164 -17.55 -14.15 -21.06
C ARG A 164 -16.14 -14.33 -21.64
N GLY A 165 -15.13 -13.70 -21.03
CA GLY A 165 -13.72 -13.78 -21.43
C GLY A 165 -13.24 -12.59 -22.28
N ALA A 166 -14.10 -11.62 -22.61
CA ALA A 166 -13.72 -10.45 -23.40
C ALA A 166 -12.86 -9.45 -22.63
N ALA A 167 -13.13 -9.26 -21.34
CA ALA A 167 -12.43 -8.28 -20.49
C ALA A 167 -11.61 -8.97 -19.40
N LEU A 168 -10.71 -8.20 -18.78
CA LEU A 168 -10.00 -8.57 -17.56
C LEU A 168 -10.45 -7.64 -16.43
N SER A 169 -10.66 -8.20 -15.23
CA SER A 169 -10.93 -7.45 -14.01
C SER A 169 -9.75 -7.47 -13.06
N VAL A 170 -9.76 -6.53 -12.11
CA VAL A 170 -8.91 -6.52 -10.92
C VAL A 170 -9.78 -6.43 -9.66
N PRO A 171 -9.31 -6.94 -8.52
CA PRO A 171 -9.93 -6.65 -7.22
C PRO A 171 -10.03 -5.13 -6.96
N LYS A 172 -11.11 -4.70 -6.30
CA LYS A 172 -11.46 -3.28 -6.15
C LYS A 172 -11.70 -2.87 -4.71
N GLY A 173 -11.58 -1.57 -4.45
CA GLY A 173 -11.78 -1.01 -3.11
C GLY A 173 -10.81 -1.61 -2.09
N SER A 174 -11.25 -1.74 -0.83
CA SER A 174 -10.40 -2.25 0.24
C SER A 174 -10.12 -3.76 0.14
N SER A 175 -10.92 -4.53 -0.62
CA SER A 175 -10.58 -5.92 -0.91
C SER A 175 -9.39 -6.05 -1.87
N ALA A 176 -9.00 -4.99 -2.59
CA ALA A 176 -7.78 -5.02 -3.40
C ALA A 176 -6.53 -5.30 -2.57
N HIS A 177 -6.50 -4.86 -1.30
CA HIS A 177 -5.39 -5.11 -0.38
C HIS A 177 -5.09 -6.59 -0.19
N THR A 178 -6.09 -7.48 -0.24
CA THR A 178 -5.84 -8.93 -0.12
C THR A 178 -4.94 -9.43 -1.24
N THR A 179 -4.97 -8.79 -2.42
CA THR A 179 -4.10 -9.15 -3.55
C THR A 179 -2.64 -8.76 -3.29
N CYS A 180 -2.41 -7.55 -2.76
CA CYS A 180 -1.06 -7.09 -2.46
C CYS A 180 -0.44 -7.90 -1.32
N PHE A 181 -1.22 -8.17 -0.27
CA PHE A 181 -0.72 -8.80 0.96
C PHE A 181 -0.65 -10.33 0.89
N GLN A 182 -1.03 -10.94 -0.23
CA GLN A 182 -0.65 -12.33 -0.54
C GLN A 182 0.87 -12.48 -0.67
N CYS A 183 1.54 -11.49 -1.28
CA CYS A 183 2.98 -11.50 -1.49
C CYS A 183 3.72 -10.59 -0.50
N HIS A 184 3.10 -9.48 -0.07
CA HIS A 184 3.69 -8.55 0.88
C HIS A 184 3.23 -8.86 2.31
N THR A 185 3.94 -9.78 2.95
CA THR A 185 3.65 -10.28 4.29
C THR A 185 4.63 -9.70 5.31
N GLN A 186 4.55 -10.11 6.57
CA GLN A 186 5.58 -9.79 7.56
C GLN A 186 6.97 -10.32 7.18
N ARG A 187 7.04 -11.40 6.40
CA ARG A 187 8.32 -11.96 5.90
C ARG A 187 8.89 -11.18 4.72
N THR A 188 8.03 -10.43 4.03
CA THR A 188 8.33 -9.64 2.83
C THR A 188 7.67 -8.26 2.96
N PRO A 189 8.04 -7.48 4.00
CA PRO A 189 7.33 -6.26 4.35
C PRO A 189 7.47 -5.21 3.25
N ILE A 190 6.36 -4.50 2.97
CA ILE A 190 6.33 -3.40 2.01
C ILE A 190 6.00 -2.09 2.72
N GLY A 191 7.03 -1.46 3.27
CA GLY A 191 6.99 -0.09 3.82
C GLY A 191 5.71 0.28 4.60
N SER A 192 5.36 1.56 4.53
CA SER A 192 4.09 2.10 5.04
C SER A 192 3.11 2.33 3.88
N CYS A 193 1.86 2.68 4.19
CA CYS A 193 0.78 2.85 3.22
C CYS A 193 1.13 3.81 2.07
N ASP A 194 1.97 4.81 2.32
CA ASP A 194 2.49 5.81 1.38
C ASP A 194 3.37 5.21 0.26
N THR A 195 3.88 3.99 0.45
CA THR A 195 4.59 3.26 -0.60
C THR A 195 3.67 3.01 -1.80
N CYS A 196 2.40 2.73 -1.52
CA CYS A 196 1.38 2.43 -2.53
C CYS A 196 0.37 3.55 -2.69
N HIS A 197 0.13 4.37 -1.68
CA HIS A 197 -0.90 5.40 -1.70
C HIS A 197 -0.30 6.80 -1.63
N SER A 198 -1.05 7.80 -2.08
CA SER A 198 -0.70 9.18 -1.80
C SER A 198 -1.95 9.96 -1.43
N PRO A 199 -1.88 10.82 -0.39
CA PRO A 199 -2.98 11.71 -0.06
C PRO A 199 -3.39 12.54 -1.27
N GLY A 200 -4.69 12.84 -1.37
CA GLY A 200 -5.23 13.67 -2.45
C GLY A 200 -6.49 13.10 -3.07
N ARG A 201 -6.92 13.74 -4.17
CA ARG A 201 -8.17 13.39 -4.85
C ARG A 201 -8.14 11.93 -5.34
N PRO A 202 -9.18 11.14 -5.06
CA PRO A 202 -9.34 9.81 -5.63
C PRO A 202 -9.34 9.90 -7.16
N VAL A 203 -8.41 9.20 -7.81
CA VAL A 203 -8.42 9.06 -9.26
C VAL A 203 -9.45 8.00 -9.64
N ARG A 204 -10.39 8.36 -10.51
CA ARG A 204 -11.26 7.40 -11.17
C ARG A 204 -10.46 6.68 -12.25
N GLY A 205 -9.82 5.58 -11.88
CA GLY A 205 -9.31 4.61 -12.85
C GLY A 205 -10.43 3.69 -13.30
N SER A 206 -10.46 3.32 -14.58
CA SER A 206 -11.31 2.21 -15.03
C SER A 206 -10.84 0.92 -14.34
N GLU A 207 -11.74 0.23 -13.65
CA GLU A 207 -11.51 -1.10 -13.04
C GLU A 207 -11.48 -2.22 -14.08
N TRP A 208 -11.74 -1.86 -15.34
CA TRP A 208 -11.83 -2.77 -16.47
C TRP A 208 -10.73 -2.46 -17.49
N GLY A 209 -10.06 -3.51 -17.96
CA GLY A 209 -9.34 -3.44 -19.22
C GLY A 209 -10.35 -3.20 -20.35
N LYS A 210 -10.07 -2.26 -21.25
CA LYS A 210 -10.94 -1.97 -22.40
C LYS A 210 -11.13 -3.26 -23.19
N ALA A 211 -12.38 -3.74 -23.26
CA ALA A 211 -12.72 -4.83 -24.16
C ALA A 211 -12.61 -4.31 -25.59
N PHE A 212 -12.10 -5.15 -26.49
CA PHE A 212 -12.29 -4.93 -27.91
C PHE A 212 -13.79 -4.80 -28.18
N SER A 213 -14.19 -3.81 -28.97
CA SER A 213 -15.58 -3.63 -29.42
C SER A 213 -16.00 -4.63 -30.50
N LEU A 214 -15.13 -5.57 -30.82
CA LEU A 214 -15.33 -6.67 -31.78
C LEU A 214 -15.52 -7.98 -31.02
N ASN A 215 -15.89 -9.05 -31.73
CA ASN A 215 -15.99 -10.38 -31.16
C ASN A 215 -14.60 -10.95 -30.83
N PHE A 216 -14.04 -10.55 -29.68
CA PHE A 216 -12.75 -10.99 -29.19
C PHE A 216 -12.87 -11.52 -27.76
N SER A 217 -12.16 -12.61 -27.47
CA SER A 217 -12.11 -13.22 -26.15
C SER A 217 -10.67 -13.54 -25.74
N HIS A 218 -10.23 -12.99 -24.61
CA HIS A 218 -8.99 -13.40 -23.96
C HIS A 218 -9.01 -14.89 -23.62
N ARG A 219 -10.15 -15.45 -23.19
CA ARG A 219 -10.25 -16.89 -22.86
C ARG A 219 -9.92 -17.79 -24.04
N GLU A 220 -10.39 -17.43 -25.23
CA GLU A 220 -10.15 -18.22 -26.44
C GLU A 220 -8.68 -18.08 -26.91
N HIS A 221 -8.06 -16.92 -26.72
CA HIS A 221 -6.66 -16.71 -27.12
C HIS A 221 -5.65 -17.24 -26.10
N SER A 222 -5.85 -16.99 -24.81
CA SER A 222 -4.89 -17.40 -23.76
C SER A 222 -5.14 -18.80 -23.24
N GLY A 223 -6.40 -19.24 -23.17
CA GLY A 223 -6.76 -20.59 -22.74
C GLY A 223 -6.56 -21.60 -23.86
N LYS A 224 -7.40 -21.54 -24.91
CA LYS A 224 -7.38 -22.53 -26.00
C LYS A 224 -6.25 -22.26 -27.01
N GLY A 225 -6.01 -21.00 -27.35
CA GLY A 225 -5.01 -20.59 -28.33
C GLY A 225 -3.56 -20.65 -27.82
N ASN A 226 -3.34 -21.02 -26.55
CA ASN A 226 -2.04 -21.14 -25.92
C ASN A 226 -1.13 -19.91 -26.12
N THR A 227 -1.72 -18.70 -26.10
CA THR A 227 -0.96 -17.44 -26.16
C THR A 227 -0.80 -16.86 -24.76
N ASN A 228 0.37 -16.28 -24.48
CA ASN A 228 0.59 -15.58 -23.21
C ASN A 228 0.32 -14.08 -23.37
N CYS A 229 0.14 -13.38 -22.25
CA CYS A 229 -0.14 -11.94 -22.27
C CYS A 229 0.94 -11.15 -23.00
N ALA A 230 2.21 -11.53 -22.86
CA ALA A 230 3.37 -10.88 -23.48
C ALA A 230 3.38 -10.99 -25.01
N THR A 231 2.66 -11.95 -25.60
CA THR A 231 2.51 -12.09 -27.05
C THR A 231 1.77 -10.90 -27.65
N CYS A 232 0.81 -10.33 -26.92
CA CYS A 232 -0.04 -9.24 -27.40
C CYS A 232 0.28 -7.90 -26.71
N HIS A 233 0.67 -7.96 -25.44
CA HIS A 233 0.84 -6.80 -24.57
C HIS A 233 2.30 -6.63 -24.18
N THR A 234 2.77 -5.40 -24.19
CA THR A 234 4.09 -5.03 -23.70
C THR A 234 3.95 -4.14 -22.47
N VAL A 235 4.74 -4.44 -21.45
CA VAL A 235 4.81 -3.63 -20.23
C VAL A 235 5.80 -2.50 -20.44
N LEU A 236 5.32 -1.26 -20.45
CA LEU A 236 6.11 -0.05 -20.60
C LEU A 236 6.58 0.44 -19.22
N ALA A 237 7.87 0.34 -18.95
CA ALA A 237 8.47 0.90 -17.74
C ALA A 237 8.32 2.43 -17.72
N GLY A 238 7.92 2.99 -16.58
CA GLY A 238 7.70 4.44 -16.45
C GLY A 238 6.42 4.96 -17.12
N GLY A 239 5.60 4.09 -17.73
CA GLY A 239 4.32 4.50 -18.31
C GLY A 239 3.38 5.13 -17.28
N ALA A 240 2.65 6.17 -17.72
CA ALA A 240 1.61 6.78 -16.89
C ALA A 240 0.57 5.73 -16.44
N ARG A 241 -0.08 5.98 -15.29
CA ARG A 241 -1.12 5.08 -14.76
C ARG A 241 -2.21 4.86 -15.82
N GLY A 242 -2.56 3.59 -16.08
CA GLY A 242 -3.51 3.20 -17.13
C GLY A 242 -2.90 3.06 -18.53
N ARG A 243 -1.62 3.42 -18.73
CA ARG A 243 -0.88 3.27 -20.00
C ARG A 243 0.41 2.46 -19.86
N GLN A 244 0.59 1.77 -18.74
CA GLN A 244 1.76 0.93 -18.48
C GLN A 244 1.75 -0.39 -19.27
N VAL A 245 0.62 -0.79 -19.82
CA VAL A 245 0.49 -2.01 -20.63
C VAL A 245 -0.13 -1.60 -21.97
N THR A 246 0.53 -1.96 -23.07
CA THR A 246 0.02 -1.65 -24.41
C THR A 246 -1.26 -2.42 -24.71
N SER A 247 -2.08 -1.95 -25.64
CA SER A 247 -3.25 -2.69 -26.14
C SER A 247 -3.09 -2.88 -27.64
N PRO A 248 -3.28 -4.12 -28.17
CA PRO A 248 -3.29 -4.33 -29.60
C PRO A 248 -4.36 -3.49 -30.28
N VAL A 249 -4.10 -3.10 -31.53
CA VAL A 249 -5.09 -2.39 -32.33
C VAL A 249 -6.13 -3.38 -32.84
N ALA A 250 -7.40 -3.00 -32.76
CA ALA A 250 -8.56 -3.77 -33.22
C ALA A 250 -8.69 -3.78 -34.75
N ALA A 251 -7.61 -4.08 -35.47
CA ALA A 251 -7.54 -4.02 -36.91
C ALA A 251 -6.93 -5.30 -37.47
N MET A 252 -7.55 -5.82 -38.52
CA MET A 252 -6.98 -6.87 -39.36
C MET A 252 -6.62 -6.32 -40.74
N HIS A 253 -7.48 -5.46 -41.28
CA HIS A 253 -7.26 -4.78 -42.55
C HIS A 253 -6.75 -3.37 -42.31
N PHE A 254 -5.77 -2.95 -43.12
CA PHE A 254 -5.21 -1.59 -43.13
C PHE A 254 -4.90 -1.05 -41.73
N PRO A 255 -4.12 -1.77 -40.89
CA PRO A 255 -3.84 -1.32 -39.55
C PRO A 255 -3.07 0.01 -39.57
N PRO A 256 -3.44 0.99 -38.72
CA PRO A 256 -2.68 2.22 -38.59
C PRO A 256 -1.34 1.90 -37.92
N GLY A 257 -0.28 1.80 -38.72
CA GLY A 257 1.09 1.60 -38.26
C GLY A 257 1.48 0.14 -37.96
N ARG A 258 2.69 -0.03 -37.39
CA ARG A 258 3.36 -1.33 -37.19
C ARG A 258 3.10 -1.99 -35.83
N GLY A 259 2.05 -1.58 -35.12
CA GLY A 259 1.71 -2.13 -33.80
C GLY A 259 1.06 -3.52 -33.87
N MET A 260 1.11 -4.27 -32.77
CA MET A 260 0.42 -5.56 -32.64
C MET A 260 -1.07 -5.40 -32.96
N ASN A 261 -1.57 -6.27 -33.83
CA ASN A 261 -2.95 -6.22 -34.32
C ASN A 261 -3.42 -7.63 -34.74
N CYS A 262 -4.66 -7.75 -35.21
CA CYS A 262 -5.25 -9.05 -35.53
C CYS A 262 -4.49 -9.77 -36.65
N ALA A 263 -4.06 -9.04 -37.68
CA ALA A 263 -3.35 -9.60 -38.84
C ALA A 263 -1.92 -10.07 -38.52
N SER A 264 -1.38 -9.74 -37.35
CA SER A 264 -0.12 -10.32 -36.87
C SER A 264 -0.21 -11.85 -36.73
N CYS A 265 -1.40 -12.42 -36.52
CA CYS A 265 -1.63 -13.86 -36.44
C CYS A 265 -2.71 -14.37 -37.41
N HIS A 266 -3.78 -13.59 -37.62
CA HIS A 266 -4.87 -13.93 -38.53
C HIS A 266 -4.51 -13.59 -39.98
N ASN A 267 -3.61 -14.37 -40.56
CA ASN A 267 -2.96 -14.11 -41.84
C ASN A 267 -2.80 -15.35 -42.71
N THR A 268 -3.66 -16.36 -42.51
CA THR A 268 -3.64 -17.70 -43.14
C THR A 268 -2.41 -18.56 -42.89
N LYS A 269 -1.36 -18.04 -42.24
CA LYS A 269 -0.18 -18.80 -41.86
C LYS A 269 -0.27 -19.35 -40.44
N ARG A 270 -0.72 -18.51 -39.49
CA ARG A 270 -0.80 -18.89 -38.06
C ARG A 270 -2.23 -19.17 -37.60
N ALA A 271 -3.19 -18.39 -38.10
CA ALA A 271 -4.61 -18.56 -37.83
C ALA A 271 -5.42 -18.15 -39.07
N PHE A 272 -6.72 -18.39 -39.03
CA PHE A 272 -7.64 -17.99 -40.12
C PHE A 272 -7.43 -16.51 -40.50
N GLY A 273 -7.44 -16.21 -41.80
CA GLY A 273 -7.16 -14.88 -42.34
C GLY A 273 -7.77 -14.71 -43.74
N PRO A 274 -7.67 -13.53 -44.37
CA PRO A 274 -8.15 -13.32 -45.74
C PRO A 274 -7.46 -14.29 -46.72
N PRO A 275 -8.14 -14.73 -47.80
CA PRO A 275 -9.35 -14.14 -48.38
C PRO A 275 -10.67 -14.84 -48.03
N ASP A 276 -10.67 -15.82 -47.11
CA ASP A 276 -11.89 -16.59 -46.81
C ASP A 276 -12.97 -15.72 -46.13
N PHE A 277 -14.00 -15.35 -46.90
CA PHE A 277 -15.13 -14.54 -46.43
C PHE A 277 -15.96 -15.23 -45.35
N ALA A 278 -15.95 -16.57 -45.26
CA ALA A 278 -16.63 -17.26 -44.17
C ALA A 278 -16.01 -16.94 -42.81
N SER A 279 -14.71 -16.61 -42.81
CA SER A 279 -13.97 -16.24 -41.60
C SER A 279 -14.26 -14.81 -41.11
N CYS A 280 -14.81 -13.92 -41.94
CA CYS A 280 -15.14 -12.53 -41.57
C CYS A 280 -16.16 -12.46 -40.41
N LYS A 281 -17.16 -13.34 -40.42
CA LYS A 281 -18.23 -13.40 -39.40
C LYS A 281 -17.70 -13.76 -38.00
N ARG A 282 -16.48 -14.29 -37.90
CA ARG A 282 -15.87 -14.65 -36.61
C ARG A 282 -15.53 -13.42 -35.76
N CYS A 283 -15.24 -12.28 -36.40
CA CYS A 283 -14.90 -11.03 -35.71
C CYS A 283 -16.00 -9.97 -35.88
N HIS A 284 -16.71 -9.99 -37.01
CA HIS A 284 -17.76 -9.05 -37.34
C HIS A 284 -19.14 -9.67 -37.12
N GLU A 285 -19.68 -9.42 -35.93
CA GLU A 285 -21.01 -9.87 -35.53
C GLU A 285 -21.92 -8.64 -35.33
N GLY A 286 -22.90 -8.44 -36.21
CA GLY A 286 -23.85 -7.34 -36.09
C GLY A 286 -24.61 -7.04 -37.37
N LYS A 287 -25.82 -6.46 -37.24
CA LYS A 287 -26.69 -6.09 -38.37
C LYS A 287 -26.06 -5.04 -39.31
N ASN A 288 -25.04 -4.34 -38.84
CA ASN A 288 -24.35 -3.28 -39.57
C ASN A 288 -23.12 -3.79 -40.35
N PHE A 289 -22.75 -5.08 -40.22
CA PHE A 289 -21.71 -5.66 -41.07
C PHE A 289 -22.29 -5.91 -42.46
N LYS A 290 -21.88 -5.08 -43.43
CA LYS A 290 -22.25 -5.16 -44.84
C LYS A 290 -20.97 -5.43 -45.64
N TYR A 291 -21.07 -6.34 -46.60
CA TYR A 291 -20.01 -6.69 -47.55
C TYR A 291 -19.92 -5.68 -48.69
#